data_AF-A0A959BN44-F1
#
_entry.id   AF-A0A959BN44-F1
#
_cell.length_a   1.000
_cell.length_b   1.000
_cell.length_c   1.000
_cell.angle_alpha   90.00
_cell.angle_beta   90.00
_cell.angle_gamma   90.00
#
_symmetry.space_group_name_H-M   'P 1'
#
loop_
_entity.id
_entity.type
_entity.pdbx_description
1 polymer ?
#
loop_
_entity_poly.entity_id
_entity_poly.type
_entity_poly.pdbx_seq_one_letter_code
_entity_poly.pdbx_strand_id
1 'polypeptide(L)'
;KPKNREKITEAIEKQLLMPMFNTNLVRIEDDRVFLTTDKEGEEITLKNDLVYIFAGGELPTQFLQKAGVQITKRFGYTMKKHK
;
A
#
# COMPACT_ATOMS: atom_id res chain seq x y z
N LYS A 1 10.47 -13.63 1.01
CA LYS A 1 10.96 -13.86 2.39
C LYS A 1 9.85 -14.48 3.24
N PRO A 2 9.74 -15.83 3.31
CA PRO A 2 8.65 -16.52 4.02
C PRO A 2 8.56 -16.16 5.51
N LYS A 3 9.71 -16.10 6.18
CA LYS A 3 9.82 -15.75 7.61
C LYS A 3 9.21 -14.40 8.00
N ASN A 4 9.14 -13.43 7.08
CA ASN A 4 8.51 -12.14 7.37
C ASN A 4 6.98 -12.28 7.49
N ARG A 5 6.39 -13.14 6.66
CA ARG A 5 4.95 -13.41 6.68
C ARG A 5 4.56 -14.08 7.99
N GLU A 6 5.30 -15.11 8.38
CA GLU A 6 5.09 -15.83 9.66
C GLU A 6 5.10 -14.86 10.85
N LYS A 7 6.10 -13.98 10.94
CA LYS A 7 6.20 -12.98 12.02
C LYS A 7 5.03 -12.00 12.04
N ILE A 8 4.56 -11.55 10.88
CA ILE A 8 3.41 -10.64 10.80
C ILE A 8 2.15 -11.38 11.25
N THR A 9 1.93 -12.61 10.80
CA THR A 9 0.77 -13.42 11.20
C THR A 9 0.75 -13.64 12.71
N GLU A 10 1.89 -14.03 13.30
CA GLU A 10 2.01 -14.23 14.75
C GLU A 10 1.72 -12.93 15.53
N ALA A 11 2.18 -11.77 15.04
CA ALA A 11 1.91 -10.49 15.68
C ALA A 11 0.42 -10.08 15.59
N ILE A 12 -0.27 -10.44 14.50
CA ILE A 12 -1.72 -10.25 14.35
C ILE A 12 -2.47 -11.15 15.34
N GLU A 13 -2.10 -12.43 15.44
CA GLU A 13 -2.71 -13.39 16.38
C GLU A 13 -2.53 -12.94 17.84
N LYS A 14 -1.38 -12.35 18.17
CA LYS A 14 -1.09 -11.76 19.49
C LYS A 14 -1.70 -10.37 19.70
N GLN A 15 -2.49 -9.85 18.76
CA GLN A 15 -3.10 -8.51 18.80
C GLN A 15 -2.09 -7.36 18.93
N LEU A 16 -0.83 -7.58 18.53
CA LEU A 16 0.20 -6.54 18.49
C LEU A 16 0.10 -5.69 17.22
N LEU A 17 -0.59 -6.20 16.20
CA LEU A 17 -0.87 -5.50 14.95
C LEU A 17 -2.35 -5.64 14.61
N MET A 18 -2.99 -4.53 14.27
CA MET A 18 -4.35 -4.49 13.75
C MET A 18 -4.32 -4.29 12.22
N PRO A 19 -4.43 -5.36 11.42
CA PRO A 19 -4.43 -5.23 9.98
C PRO A 19 -5.79 -4.73 9.48
N MET A 20 -5.78 -3.73 8.61
CA MET A 20 -6.97 -3.22 7.94
C MET A 20 -6.85 -3.45 6.43
N PHE A 21 -7.48 -4.52 5.94
CA PHE A 21 -7.54 -4.84 4.51
C PHE A 21 -8.69 -4.10 3.83
N ASN A 22 -8.63 -3.96 2.51
CA ASN A 22 -9.64 -3.26 1.70
C ASN A 22 -9.92 -1.84 2.20
N THR A 23 -8.88 -1.16 2.67
CA THR A 23 -8.95 0.24 3.09
C THR A 23 -8.03 1.12 2.26
N ASN A 24 -8.42 2.38 2.09
CA ASN A 24 -7.60 3.40 1.44
C ASN A 24 -7.45 4.60 2.37
N LEU A 25 -6.26 5.16 2.45
CA LEU A 25 -5.99 6.40 3.17
C LEU A 25 -6.53 7.59 2.37
N VAL A 26 -7.36 8.42 3.01
CA VAL A 26 -7.95 9.63 2.40
C VAL A 26 -7.14 10.86 2.75
N ARG A 27 -6.86 11.08 4.04
CA ARG A 27 -6.09 12.22 4.54
C ARG A 27 -5.42 11.91 5.87
N ILE A 28 -4.34 12.64 6.13
CA ILE A 28 -3.61 12.64 7.39
C ILE A 28 -3.74 14.05 7.97
N GLU A 29 -4.13 14.14 9.23
CA GLU A 29 -4.16 15.37 10.03
C GLU A 29 -3.21 15.21 11.23
N ASP A 30 -3.01 16.27 12.00
CA ASP A 30 -1.99 16.33 13.06
C ASP A 30 -2.15 15.25 14.14
N ASP A 31 -3.38 14.83 14.46
CA ASP A 31 -3.69 13.88 15.53
C ASP A 31 -4.49 12.66 15.07
N ARG A 32 -4.76 12.53 13.76
CA ARG A 32 -5.65 11.49 13.22
C ARG A 32 -5.43 11.20 11.74
N VAL A 33 -5.90 10.04 11.33
CA VAL A 33 -5.99 9.62 9.92
C VAL A 33 -7.42 9.24 9.57
N PHE A 34 -7.76 9.42 8.31
CA PHE A 34 -9.06 9.05 7.77
C PHE A 34 -8.88 8.01 6.68
N LEU A 35 -9.58 6.90 6.83
CA LEU A 35 -9.55 5.77 5.91
C LEU A 35 -10.95 5.56 5.35
N THR A 36 -11.05 5.11 4.10
CA THR A 36 -12.31 4.59 3.55
C THR A 36 -12.20 3.09 3.38
N THR A 37 -13.34 2.41 3.44
CA THR A 37 -13.45 0.99 3.08
C THR A 37 -13.84 0.85 1.61
N ASP A 38 -14.04 -0.38 1.15
CA ASP A 38 -14.68 -0.71 -0.12
C ASP A 38 -16.18 -0.38 -0.16
N LYS A 39 -16.78 -0.05 0.99
CA LYS A 39 -18.17 0.41 1.07
C LYS A 39 -18.25 1.91 0.86
N GLU A 40 -19.07 2.29 -0.12
CA GLU A 40 -19.27 3.67 -0.50
C GLU A 40 -19.86 4.49 0.67
N GLY A 41 -19.19 5.58 1.03
CA GLY A 41 -19.64 6.51 2.08
C GLY A 41 -19.21 6.17 3.51
N GLU A 42 -18.50 5.07 3.75
CA GLU A 42 -17.99 4.73 5.08
C GLU A 42 -16.56 5.27 5.29
N GLU A 43 -16.43 6.31 6.12
CA GLU A 43 -15.15 6.88 6.55
C GLU A 43 -14.84 6.46 8.00
N ILE A 44 -13.67 5.87 8.19
CA ILE A 44 -13.12 5.46 9.48
C ILE A 44 -12.12 6.52 9.92
N THR A 45 -12.33 7.09 11.10
CA THR A 45 -11.38 8.02 11.72
C THR A 45 -10.58 7.30 12.80
N LEU A 46 -9.25 7.40 12.76
CA LEU A 46 -8.36 6.81 13.76
C LEU A 46 -7.45 7.89 14.33
N LYS A 47 -7.40 7.99 15.67
CA LYS A 47 -6.39 8.82 16.34
C LYS A 47 -5.00 8.23 16.06
N ASN A 48 -4.03 9.08 15.73
CA ASN A 48 -2.70 8.64 15.36
C ASN A 48 -1.67 9.75 15.63
N ASP A 49 -0.52 9.38 16.21
CA ASP A 49 0.58 10.32 16.49
C ASP A 49 1.64 10.34 15.37
N LEU A 50 1.80 9.23 14.63
CA LEU A 50 2.83 9.06 13.59
C LEU A 50 2.36 8.15 12.46
N VAL A 51 2.59 8.59 11.22
CA VAL A 51 2.28 7.85 10.00
C VAL A 51 3.56 7.45 9.25
N TYR A 52 3.73 6.16 9.01
CA TYR A 52 4.82 5.61 8.20
C TYR A 52 4.28 5.12 6.85
N ILE A 53 4.69 5.74 5.74
CA ILE A 53 4.22 5.41 4.39
C ILE A 53 5.20 4.45 3.71
N PHE A 54 4.81 3.19 3.57
CA PHE A 54 5.57 2.15 2.87
C PHE A 54 4.99 1.82 1.48
N ALA A 55 4.73 2.84 0.66
CA ALA A 55 4.10 2.70 -0.67
C ALA A 55 5.08 2.28 -1.79
N GLY A 56 6.34 1.99 -1.45
CA GLY A 56 7.41 1.75 -2.43
C GLY A 56 7.99 3.05 -2.98
N GLY A 57 8.75 2.95 -4.07
CA GLY A 57 9.33 4.09 -4.76
C GLY A 57 8.85 4.18 -6.20
N GLU A 58 8.84 5.38 -6.75
CA GLU A 58 8.57 5.59 -8.17
C GLU A 58 9.84 5.37 -8.99
N LEU A 59 9.73 4.68 -10.13
CA LEU A 59 10.82 4.61 -11.09
C LEU A 59 11.08 6.01 -11.68
N PRO A 60 12.34 6.46 -11.87
CA PRO A 60 12.64 7.79 -12.41
C PRO A 60 12.38 7.85 -13.93
N THR A 61 11.14 7.65 -14.33
CA THR A 61 10.71 7.47 -15.73
C THR A 61 11.07 8.66 -16.61
N GLN A 62 10.93 9.88 -16.09
CA GLN A 62 11.29 11.10 -16.83
C GLN A 62 12.79 11.15 -17.17
N PHE A 63 13.66 10.74 -16.25
CA PHE A 63 15.10 10.67 -16.48
C PHE A 63 15.42 9.65 -17.58
N LEU A 64 14.85 8.45 -17.48
CA LEU A 64 15.05 7.38 -18.46
C LEU A 64 14.57 7.79 -19.86
N GLN A 65 13.40 8.44 -19.97
CA GLN A 65 12.88 8.96 -21.24
C GLN A 65 13.83 9.96 -21.88
N LYS A 66 14.38 10.91 -21.11
CA LYS A 66 15.35 11.90 -21.60
C LYS A 66 16.66 11.25 -22.07
N ALA A 67 17.04 10.11 -21.49
CA ALA A 67 18.18 9.31 -21.94
C ALA A 67 17.88 8.44 -23.17
N GLY A 68 16.68 8.53 -23.75
CA GLY A 68 16.26 7.79 -24.94
C GLY A 68 15.61 6.43 -24.65
N VAL A 69 15.36 6.07 -23.39
CA VAL A 69 14.68 4.83 -23.02
C VAL A 69 13.18 4.95 -23.28
N GLN A 70 12.64 4.08 -24.13
CA GLN A 70 11.20 4.04 -24.39
C GLN A 70 10.45 3.36 -23.24
N ILE A 71 9.67 4.14 -22.47
CA ILE A 71 8.81 3.65 -21.40
C ILE A 71 7.41 3.36 -21.97
N THR A 72 6.87 2.17 -21.71
CA THR A 72 5.47 1.82 -22.01
C THR A 72 4.72 1.50 -20.72
N LYS A 73 3.58 2.16 -20.48
CA LYS A 73 2.67 1.82 -19.38
C LYS A 73 1.80 0.65 -19.83
N ARG A 74 1.85 -0.47 -19.11
CA ARG A 74 1.03 -1.65 -19.37
C ARG A 74 0.00 -1.80 -18.26
N PHE A 75 -1.28 -1.70 -18.60
CA PHE A 75 -2.38 -1.92 -17.67
C PHE A 75 -2.98 -3.31 -17.92
N GLY A 76 -3.11 -4.14 -16.87
CA GLY A 76 -3.98 -5.32 -16.91
C GLY A 76 -3.52 -6.54 -17.76
N TYR A 77 -2.22 -6.78 -17.94
CA TYR A 77 -1.79 -8.02 -18.60
C TYR A 77 -1.84 -9.20 -17.62
N THR A 78 -2.72 -10.17 -17.90
CA THR A 78 -2.69 -11.49 -17.26
C THR A 78 -1.37 -12.18 -17.59
N MET A 79 -0.49 -12.30 -16.60
CA MET A 79 0.73 -13.11 -16.72
C MET A 79 0.31 -14.56 -17.00
N LYS A 80 0.47 -15.04 -18.23
CA LYS A 80 0.34 -16.48 -18.51
C LYS A 80 1.43 -17.20 -17.71
N LYS A 81 1.02 -17.97 -16.69
CA LYS A 81 1.92 -18.91 -16.00
C LYS A 81 2.51 -19.84 -17.05
N HIS A 82 3.83 -19.79 -17.23
CA HIS A 82 4.55 -20.83 -17.95
C HIS A 82 4.54 -22.08 -17.08
N LYS A 83 4.13 -23.23 -17.66
CA LYS A 83 4.22 -24.55 -17.02
C LYS A 83 5.68 -24.91 -16.76
#